data_AF-A0A314ZIT3-F1
#
_entry.id   AF-A0A314ZIT3-F1
#
_cell.length_a   1.000
_cell.length_b   1.000
_cell.length_c   1.000
_cell.angle_alpha   90.00
_cell.angle_beta   90.00
_cell.angle_gamma   90.00
#
_symmetry.space_group_name_H-M   'P 1'
#
loop_
_entity.id
_entity.type
_entity.pdbx_description
1 polymer ?
#
loop_
_entity_poly.entity_id
_entity_poly.type
_entity_poly.pdbx_seq_one_letter_code
_entity_poly.pdbx_strand_id
1 'polypeptide(L)'
;MSARHVDRRDPISGEGAALFSTDALWCAEGRVVEEFVMEQPIPPYLFAFAVGELGFREAGEALFGPYEWERFDLLVLPPSFPYGGMENPRMTFLTPTLIKGDSSGAQVVAHELAHSWTGNLITNKTNEHFWLNEGFTTYAERRIVEAVQGEDRAALNIGIGWRGLNKEMERFKDNLEVTKLKTNQEGVDPDDVYSEVPYEKGFQFLWRIERQVGRPAFDEFLKKYIATFKFQSIDTDTFLDFLKANLPGIEKEVDLILWTEGTGIPPDAYEPVSSIYSKIVSMANEFKLGRMPREDEVADWQGQEWELYLENLPKSIEASQILELNSRFRLSESKDYEVKVAFLLLAIASKCKEHYVEVEKTLKAVGRKKYLVPLYSALVEGGTGKEEEKILAKRVLQRRVTLITP
;
A
#
# COMPACT_ATOMS: atom_id res chain seq x y z
N MET A 1 -20.46 9.09 25.30
CA MET A 1 -19.15 9.24 24.64
C MET A 1 -19.39 9.98 23.34
N SER A 2 -19.38 11.31 23.38
CA SER A 2 -19.55 12.14 22.19
C SER A 2 -18.42 13.16 22.19
N ALA A 3 -17.74 13.28 21.05
CA ALA A 3 -16.84 14.40 20.83
C ALA A 3 -17.67 15.68 20.87
N ARG A 4 -17.20 16.68 21.63
CA ARG A 4 -17.79 18.01 21.67
C ARG A 4 -17.19 18.81 20.52
N HIS A 5 -18.04 19.37 19.69
CA HIS A 5 -17.63 20.37 18.72
C HIS A 5 -17.05 21.60 19.44
N VAL A 6 -15.85 22.02 19.07
CA VAL A 6 -15.07 23.06 19.75
C VAL A 6 -15.03 24.33 18.93
N ASP A 7 -14.74 24.21 17.64
CA ASP A 7 -14.59 25.36 16.77
C ASP A 7 -14.97 25.03 15.34
N ARG A 8 -15.46 26.06 14.64
CA ARG A 8 -15.69 26.05 13.20
C ARG A 8 -15.10 27.32 12.64
N ARG A 9 -14.15 27.18 11.73
CA ARG A 9 -13.44 28.32 11.15
C ARG A 9 -13.09 28.11 9.69
N ASP A 10 -12.72 29.20 9.03
CA ASP A 10 -12.16 29.12 7.70
C ASP A 10 -10.74 28.51 7.75
N PRO A 11 -10.32 27.78 6.69
CA PRO A 11 -8.96 27.27 6.58
C PRO A 11 -7.96 28.41 6.48
N ILE A 12 -6.84 28.33 7.21
CA ILE A 12 -5.79 29.36 7.20
C ILE A 12 -4.65 28.91 6.27
N SER A 13 -4.15 29.84 5.44
CA SER A 13 -3.00 29.60 4.56
C SER A 13 -1.79 29.14 5.37
N GLY A 14 -1.14 28.07 4.92
CA GLY A 14 -0.02 27.40 5.59
C GLY A 14 -0.40 26.23 6.50
N GLU A 15 -1.66 26.07 6.92
CA GLU A 15 -2.08 24.91 7.74
C GLU A 15 -2.18 23.61 6.93
N GLY A 16 -2.59 23.71 5.66
CA GLY A 16 -2.68 22.57 4.75
C GLY A 16 -1.32 22.03 4.27
N ALA A 17 -0.22 22.73 4.57
CA ALA A 17 1.13 22.38 4.11
C ALA A 17 1.60 21.02 4.65
N ALA A 18 1.14 20.61 5.84
CA ALA A 18 1.43 19.29 6.41
C ALA A 18 0.58 18.16 5.78
N LEU A 19 -0.46 18.49 5.01
CA LEU A 19 -1.45 17.57 4.46
C LEU A 19 -1.47 17.55 2.92
N PHE A 20 -0.40 18.05 2.27
CA PHE A 20 -0.18 18.07 0.82
C PHE A 20 -1.26 18.78 -0.01
N SER A 21 -1.98 19.72 0.60
CA SER A 21 -2.83 20.64 -0.14
C SER A 21 -2.02 21.88 -0.51
N THR A 22 -2.03 22.31 -1.77
CA THR A 22 -1.63 23.70 -2.07
C THR A 22 -2.57 24.63 -1.29
N ASP A 23 -2.09 25.81 -0.85
CA ASP A 23 -2.94 26.77 -0.16
C ASP A 23 -4.17 27.16 -0.98
N ALA A 24 -4.04 27.12 -2.32
CA ALA A 24 -5.14 27.32 -3.25
C ALA A 24 -6.26 26.26 -3.10
N LEU A 25 -5.91 25.01 -2.82
CA LEU A 25 -6.87 23.93 -2.60
C LEU A 25 -7.37 23.89 -1.14
N TRP A 26 -6.51 24.27 -0.18
CA TRP A 26 -6.82 24.24 1.26
C TRP A 26 -7.81 25.33 1.62
N CYS A 27 -7.55 26.54 1.13
CA CYS A 27 -8.37 27.73 1.32
C CYS A 27 -9.37 27.96 0.17
N ALA A 28 -9.75 26.89 -0.55
CA ALA A 28 -10.75 26.97 -1.61
C ALA A 28 -12.12 27.43 -1.06
N GLU A 29 -12.89 28.13 -1.88
CA GLU A 29 -14.21 28.65 -1.50
C GLU A 29 -15.15 27.49 -1.10
N GLY A 30 -15.77 27.60 0.08
CA GLY A 30 -16.67 26.58 0.63
C GLY A 30 -16.04 25.57 1.60
N ARG A 31 -14.72 25.57 1.76
CA ARG A 31 -14.02 24.73 2.75
C ARG A 31 -14.18 25.28 4.17
N VAL A 32 -14.27 24.39 5.14
CA VAL A 32 -14.32 24.74 6.58
C VAL A 32 -13.45 23.78 7.38
N VAL A 33 -12.87 24.27 8.47
CA VAL A 33 -12.19 23.47 9.49
C VAL A 33 -13.14 23.32 10.67
N GLU A 34 -13.43 22.07 11.03
CA GLU A 34 -14.27 21.71 12.18
C GLU A 34 -13.39 21.01 13.23
N GLU A 35 -13.31 21.58 14.43
CA GLU A 35 -12.52 21.03 15.54
C GLU A 35 -13.45 20.33 16.54
N PHE A 36 -13.06 19.12 16.96
CA PHE A 36 -13.79 18.36 17.96
C PHE A 36 -12.82 17.89 19.05
N VAL A 37 -13.23 18.01 20.31
CA VAL A 37 -12.47 17.54 21.47
C VAL A 37 -13.33 16.54 22.25
N MET A 38 -12.71 15.44 22.67
CA MET A 38 -13.33 14.49 23.57
C MET A 38 -12.45 14.29 24.80
N GLU A 39 -13.04 14.42 25.99
CA GLU A 39 -12.32 14.37 27.27
C GLU A 39 -11.90 12.94 27.67
N GLN A 40 -12.49 11.92 27.04
CA GLN A 40 -12.17 10.51 27.24
C GLN A 40 -11.50 9.99 25.96
N PRO A 41 -10.43 9.16 26.04
CA PRO A 41 -9.84 8.56 24.85
C PRO A 41 -10.85 7.64 24.16
N ILE A 42 -11.12 7.89 22.88
CA ILE A 42 -11.92 6.99 22.05
C ILE A 42 -11.12 5.67 21.94
N PRO A 43 -11.73 4.51 22.23
CA PRO A 43 -11.11 3.25 21.89
C PRO A 43 -10.87 3.20 20.37
N PRO A 44 -9.69 2.86 19.85
CA PRO A 44 -9.34 2.99 18.42
C PRO A 44 -10.35 2.38 17.44
N TYR A 45 -11.13 1.39 17.90
CA TYR A 45 -12.18 0.70 17.16
C TYR A 45 -13.52 1.47 17.01
N LEU A 46 -13.67 2.64 17.63
CA LEU A 46 -14.86 3.48 17.59
C LEU A 46 -14.65 4.77 16.78
N PHE A 47 -13.55 4.88 16.04
CA PHE A 47 -13.32 6.00 15.14
C PHE A 47 -13.92 5.73 13.75
N ALA A 48 -15.00 6.43 13.42
CA ALA A 48 -15.39 6.62 12.02
C ALA A 48 -14.99 8.05 11.63
N PHE A 49 -14.16 8.19 10.58
CA PHE A 49 -13.94 9.48 9.94
C PHE A 49 -14.91 9.56 8.75
N ALA A 50 -15.94 10.39 8.86
CA ALA A 50 -16.59 10.91 7.66
C ALA A 50 -15.69 12.02 7.11
N VAL A 51 -14.72 11.66 6.26
CA VAL A 51 -13.89 12.67 5.60
C VAL A 51 -14.64 13.16 4.37
N GLY A 52 -15.35 14.28 4.52
CA GLY A 52 -15.87 15.04 3.38
C GLY A 52 -14.72 15.65 2.57
N GLU A 53 -14.88 15.65 1.24
CA GLU A 53 -13.98 16.24 0.23
C GLU A 53 -12.48 16.03 0.49
N LEU A 54 -12.04 14.79 0.29
CA LEU A 54 -10.64 14.46 0.08
C LEU A 54 -10.27 14.89 -1.34
N GLY A 55 -9.23 15.71 -1.54
CA GLY A 55 -8.76 16.10 -2.89
C GLY A 55 -8.54 14.91 -3.86
N PHE A 56 -8.37 13.70 -3.32
CA PHE A 56 -8.36 12.45 -4.07
C PHE A 56 -9.68 12.14 -4.78
N ARG A 57 -10.84 12.46 -4.18
CA ARG A 57 -12.17 12.25 -4.77
C ARG A 57 -12.36 13.13 -5.98
N GLU A 58 -12.08 14.43 -5.88
CA GLU A 58 -12.18 15.35 -7.02
C GLU A 58 -11.17 14.98 -8.12
N ALA A 59 -9.95 14.58 -7.75
CA ALA A 59 -8.97 14.07 -8.70
C ALA A 59 -9.44 12.77 -9.38
N GLY A 60 -10.00 11.83 -8.62
CA GLY A 60 -10.55 10.58 -9.12
C GLY A 60 -11.71 10.83 -10.09
N GLU A 61 -12.64 11.71 -9.75
CA GLU A 61 -13.76 12.07 -10.63
C GLU A 61 -13.29 12.74 -11.94
N ALA A 62 -12.29 13.62 -11.84
CA ALA A 62 -11.71 14.27 -13.02
C ALA A 62 -11.01 13.27 -13.96
N LEU A 63 -10.39 12.22 -13.41
CA LEU A 63 -9.66 11.21 -14.16
C LEU A 63 -10.59 10.11 -14.72
N PHE A 64 -11.54 9.63 -13.92
CA PHE A 64 -12.26 8.37 -14.17
C PHE A 64 -13.78 8.55 -14.34
N GLY A 65 -14.30 9.77 -14.21
CA GLY A 65 -15.71 10.09 -14.36
C GLY A 65 -16.46 10.12 -13.02
N PRO A 66 -17.78 10.41 -13.04
CA PRO A 66 -18.54 10.71 -11.83
C PRO A 66 -18.45 9.64 -10.74
N TYR A 67 -18.47 10.07 -9.47
CA TYR A 67 -18.57 9.17 -8.33
C TYR A 67 -20.03 8.75 -8.10
N GLU A 68 -20.32 7.45 -8.22
CA GLU A 68 -21.69 6.93 -8.35
C GLU A 68 -22.33 6.48 -7.02
N TRP A 69 -21.62 6.64 -5.90
CA TRP A 69 -22.01 6.03 -4.63
C TRP A 69 -22.55 7.03 -3.60
N GLU A 70 -22.81 8.28 -4.00
CA GLU A 70 -23.32 9.40 -3.19
C GLU A 70 -22.34 9.87 -2.10
N ARG A 71 -21.88 8.97 -1.24
CA ARG A 71 -21.02 9.21 -0.07
C ARG A 71 -19.81 8.27 -0.07
N PHE A 72 -18.70 8.76 0.45
CA PHE A 72 -17.47 8.00 0.66
C PHE A 72 -17.03 8.18 2.12
N ASP A 73 -17.38 7.24 2.99
CA ASP A 73 -16.98 7.29 4.40
C ASP A 73 -15.86 6.32 4.70
N LEU A 74 -15.12 6.63 5.76
CA LEU A 74 -14.02 5.83 6.27
C LEU A 74 -14.34 5.32 7.68
N LEU A 75 -14.38 4.01 7.84
CA LEU A 75 -14.50 3.37 9.15
C LEU A 75 -13.13 2.81 9.57
N VAL A 76 -12.56 3.34 10.65
CA VAL A 76 -11.32 2.80 11.22
C VAL A 76 -11.68 1.68 12.17
N LEU A 77 -11.26 0.47 11.82
CA LEU A 77 -11.57 -0.75 12.55
C LEU A 77 -10.67 -0.96 13.78
N PRO A 78 -11.02 -1.91 14.67
CA PRO A 78 -10.10 -2.34 15.71
C PRO A 78 -8.73 -2.78 15.16
N PRO A 79 -7.66 -2.70 15.97
CA PRO A 79 -6.33 -3.14 15.55
C PRO A 79 -6.25 -4.58 15.05
N SER A 80 -7.23 -5.44 15.37
CA SER A 80 -7.31 -6.81 14.86
C SER A 80 -7.64 -6.93 13.37
N PHE A 81 -8.03 -5.85 12.69
CA PHE A 81 -8.32 -5.87 11.26
C PHE A 81 -7.09 -6.32 10.43
N PRO A 82 -7.20 -7.38 9.61
CA PRO A 82 -6.04 -8.03 9.02
C PRO A 82 -5.48 -7.35 7.75
N TYR A 83 -6.25 -6.45 7.12
CA TYR A 83 -5.89 -5.81 5.85
C TYR A 83 -5.47 -4.35 6.01
N GLY A 84 -5.04 -3.70 4.92
CA GLY A 84 -4.79 -2.25 4.87
C GLY A 84 -6.10 -1.46 4.85
N GLY A 85 -6.91 -1.72 3.85
CA GLY A 85 -8.30 -1.29 3.77
C GLY A 85 -9.18 -2.39 3.18
N MET A 86 -10.45 -2.05 2.98
CA MET A 86 -11.42 -2.82 2.21
C MET A 86 -12.44 -1.84 1.63
N GLU A 87 -12.67 -1.93 0.33
CA GLU A 87 -13.37 -1.02 -0.56
C GLU A 87 -14.90 -1.08 -0.47
N ASN A 88 -15.44 -1.47 0.69
CA ASN A 88 -16.88 -1.61 0.89
C ASN A 88 -17.61 -0.34 0.41
N PRO A 89 -18.51 -0.43 -0.61
CA PRO A 89 -19.12 0.75 -1.19
C PRO A 89 -19.79 1.62 -0.12
N ARG A 90 -19.53 2.93 -0.18
CA ARG A 90 -20.01 3.96 0.75
C ARG A 90 -19.41 3.93 2.15
N MET A 91 -18.67 2.89 2.55
CA MET A 91 -18.12 2.75 3.89
C MET A 91 -16.82 1.96 3.87
N THR A 92 -15.76 2.54 3.31
CA THR A 92 -14.44 1.94 3.25
C THR A 92 -13.93 1.62 4.65
N PHE A 93 -13.48 0.38 4.85
CA PHE A 93 -12.88 -0.02 6.12
C PHE A 93 -11.38 0.22 6.06
N LEU A 94 -10.80 0.74 7.13
CA LEU A 94 -9.38 1.05 7.23
C LEU A 94 -8.79 0.46 8.52
N THR A 95 -7.53 0.04 8.43
CA THR A 95 -6.75 -0.32 9.61
C THR A 95 -6.34 0.92 10.42
N PRO A 96 -6.31 0.86 11.76
CA PRO A 96 -5.87 2.00 12.56
C PRO A 96 -4.38 2.31 12.39
N THR A 97 -3.60 1.41 11.77
CA THR A 97 -2.17 1.66 11.49
C THR A 97 -1.93 2.69 10.38
N LEU A 98 -2.98 3.16 9.70
CA LEU A 98 -2.87 4.31 8.78
C LEU A 98 -2.85 5.65 9.53
N ILE A 99 -3.28 5.69 10.80
CA ILE A 99 -3.26 6.89 11.63
C ILE A 99 -1.86 7.06 12.23
N LYS A 100 -0.96 7.65 11.44
CA LYS A 100 0.47 7.79 11.79
C LYS A 100 0.83 9.17 12.33
N GLY A 101 -0.06 10.14 12.16
CA GLY A 101 0.18 11.55 12.49
C GLY A 101 0.76 12.36 11.31
N ASP A 102 0.88 11.74 10.14
CA ASP A 102 1.22 12.36 8.86
C ASP A 102 0.26 11.86 7.75
N SER A 103 0.45 12.35 6.52
CA SER A 103 -0.35 12.02 5.35
C SER A 103 0.12 10.77 4.60
N SER A 104 1.17 10.07 5.05
CA SER A 104 1.69 8.88 4.35
C SER A 104 0.70 7.72 4.30
N GLY A 105 -0.24 7.66 5.25
CA GLY A 105 -1.35 6.70 5.25
C GLY A 105 -2.42 6.95 4.19
N ALA A 106 -2.43 8.14 3.58
CA ALA A 106 -3.47 8.55 2.62
C ALA A 106 -3.40 7.81 1.29
N GLN A 107 -2.27 7.19 0.95
CA GLN A 107 -2.13 6.35 -0.25
C GLN A 107 -3.13 5.19 -0.24
N VAL A 108 -3.30 4.53 0.91
CA VAL A 108 -4.30 3.44 1.03
C VAL A 108 -5.70 3.98 0.81
N VAL A 109 -6.01 5.19 1.32
CA VAL A 109 -7.30 5.84 1.05
C VAL A 109 -7.51 6.10 -0.45
N ALA A 110 -6.48 6.51 -1.18
CA ALA A 110 -6.55 6.67 -2.63
C ALA A 110 -6.80 5.33 -3.35
N HIS A 111 -6.24 4.23 -2.86
CA HIS A 111 -6.48 2.87 -3.39
C HIS A 111 -7.94 2.46 -3.18
N GLU A 112 -8.44 2.56 -1.96
CA GLU A 112 -9.83 2.21 -1.64
C GLU A 112 -10.83 3.12 -2.38
N LEU A 113 -10.47 4.38 -2.59
CA LEU A 113 -11.26 5.30 -3.40
C LEU A 113 -11.28 4.86 -4.87
N ALA A 114 -10.13 4.51 -5.44
CA ALA A 114 -10.02 4.06 -6.84
C ALA A 114 -10.89 2.83 -7.13
N HIS A 115 -11.04 1.93 -6.17
CA HIS A 115 -11.96 0.79 -6.27
C HIS A 115 -13.42 1.18 -6.54
N SER A 116 -13.81 2.41 -6.22
CA SER A 116 -15.14 2.94 -6.54
C SER A 116 -15.44 2.92 -8.05
N TRP A 117 -14.42 2.93 -8.90
CA TRP A 117 -14.54 2.71 -10.35
C TRP A 117 -14.09 1.30 -10.76
N THR A 118 -12.98 0.82 -10.20
CA THR A 118 -12.31 -0.43 -10.64
C THR A 118 -12.42 -1.49 -9.55
N GLY A 119 -13.44 -2.34 -9.65
CA GLY A 119 -13.83 -3.32 -8.63
C GLY A 119 -15.31 -3.18 -8.27
N ASN A 120 -15.72 -2.00 -7.76
CA ASN A 120 -17.10 -1.77 -7.33
C ASN A 120 -18.06 -1.50 -8.50
N LEU A 121 -17.66 -0.68 -9.48
CA LEU A 121 -18.48 -0.44 -10.68
C LEU A 121 -18.24 -1.50 -11.75
N ILE A 122 -17.00 -1.94 -11.93
CA ILE A 122 -16.60 -2.94 -12.91
C ILE A 122 -15.90 -4.05 -12.14
N THR A 123 -16.52 -5.22 -12.06
CA THR A 123 -16.06 -6.28 -11.17
C THR A 123 -15.45 -7.42 -11.98
N ASN A 124 -14.39 -8.06 -11.49
CA ASN A 124 -13.93 -9.32 -12.03
C ASN A 124 -15.03 -10.40 -11.90
N LYS A 125 -15.26 -11.17 -12.96
CA LYS A 125 -16.29 -12.22 -13.00
C LYS A 125 -15.99 -13.40 -12.07
N THR A 126 -14.72 -13.73 -11.88
CA THR A 126 -14.20 -14.76 -10.98
C THR A 126 -12.83 -14.32 -10.45
N ASN A 127 -12.32 -14.97 -9.39
CA ASN A 127 -11.00 -14.66 -8.82
C ASN A 127 -9.83 -14.92 -9.79
N GLU A 128 -10.04 -15.70 -10.85
CA GLU A 128 -9.05 -15.89 -11.92
C GLU A 128 -8.71 -14.59 -12.66
N HIS A 129 -9.63 -13.62 -12.61
CA HIS A 129 -9.51 -12.32 -13.25
C HIS A 129 -9.27 -11.18 -12.24
N PHE A 130 -8.82 -11.51 -11.02
CA PHE A 130 -8.67 -10.54 -9.92
C PHE A 130 -7.78 -9.34 -10.26
N TRP A 131 -6.81 -9.51 -11.17
CA TRP A 131 -6.00 -8.41 -11.69
C TRP A 131 -6.81 -7.28 -12.35
N LEU A 132 -8.02 -7.56 -12.86
CA LEU A 132 -8.91 -6.54 -13.42
C LEU A 132 -9.43 -5.56 -12.37
N ASN A 133 -9.54 -6.00 -11.12
CA ASN A 133 -9.78 -5.09 -10.00
C ASN A 133 -8.45 -4.45 -9.61
N GLU A 134 -7.52 -5.26 -9.11
CA GLU A 134 -6.34 -4.74 -8.41
C GLU A 134 -5.33 -4.02 -9.29
N GLY A 135 -5.10 -4.51 -10.51
CA GLY A 135 -4.20 -3.87 -11.46
C GLY A 135 -4.72 -2.51 -11.91
N PHE A 136 -6.02 -2.42 -12.19
CA PHE A 136 -6.69 -1.16 -12.53
C PHE A 136 -6.76 -0.20 -11.35
N THR A 137 -7.07 -0.69 -10.15
CA THR A 137 -7.07 0.13 -8.93
C THR A 137 -5.68 0.65 -8.63
N THR A 138 -4.64 -0.19 -8.70
CA THR A 138 -3.24 0.23 -8.50
C THR A 138 -2.82 1.29 -9.53
N TYR A 139 -3.28 1.15 -10.79
CA TYR A 139 -3.09 2.18 -11.81
C TYR A 139 -3.82 3.49 -11.47
N ALA A 140 -5.09 3.42 -11.11
CA ALA A 140 -5.90 4.58 -10.78
C ALA A 140 -5.40 5.30 -9.51
N GLU A 141 -5.02 4.56 -8.48
CA GLU A 141 -4.37 5.04 -7.26
C GLU A 141 -3.13 5.86 -7.60
N ARG A 142 -2.22 5.33 -8.44
CA ARG A 142 -0.97 6.03 -8.80
C ARG A 142 -1.24 7.31 -9.58
N ARG A 143 -2.26 7.32 -10.44
CA ARG A 143 -2.70 8.54 -11.17
C ARG A 143 -3.31 9.57 -10.22
N ILE A 144 -4.08 9.14 -9.23
CA ILE A 144 -4.65 10.00 -8.20
C ILE A 144 -3.54 10.59 -7.31
N VAL A 145 -2.58 9.76 -6.88
CA VAL A 145 -1.39 10.21 -6.14
C VAL A 145 -0.57 11.19 -6.97
N GLU A 146 -0.35 10.93 -8.26
CA GLU A 146 0.34 11.85 -9.16
C GLU A 146 -0.36 13.21 -9.21
N ALA A 147 -1.69 13.23 -9.35
CA ALA A 147 -2.47 14.46 -9.43
C ALA A 147 -2.48 15.27 -8.12
N VAL A 148 -2.46 14.60 -6.96
CA VAL A 148 -2.58 15.25 -5.64
C VAL A 148 -1.23 15.53 -5.00
N GLN A 149 -0.27 14.61 -5.12
CA GLN A 149 1.02 14.62 -4.43
C GLN A 149 2.22 14.81 -5.38
N GLY A 150 2.00 14.79 -6.69
CA GLY A 150 3.02 15.07 -7.70
C GLY A 150 3.73 13.83 -8.27
N GLU A 151 4.42 14.05 -9.40
CA GLU A 151 5.08 13.01 -10.19
C GLU A 151 6.17 12.24 -9.42
N ASP A 152 6.97 12.93 -8.61
CA ASP A 152 8.07 12.29 -7.85
C ASP A 152 7.54 11.26 -6.84
N ARG A 153 6.40 11.55 -6.19
CA ARG A 153 5.77 10.63 -5.25
C ARG A 153 5.12 9.45 -5.97
N ALA A 154 4.46 9.69 -7.11
CA ALA A 154 3.94 8.62 -7.94
C ALA A 154 5.07 7.70 -8.46
N ALA A 155 6.18 8.28 -8.93
CA ALA A 155 7.36 7.53 -9.38
C ALA A 155 7.98 6.70 -8.25
N LEU A 156 8.06 7.24 -7.02
CA LEU A 156 8.48 6.48 -5.84
C LEU A 156 7.56 5.27 -5.58
N ASN A 157 6.24 5.46 -5.62
CA ASN A 157 5.27 4.38 -5.41
C ASN A 157 5.38 3.30 -6.50
N ILE A 158 5.57 3.69 -7.76
CA ILE A 158 5.81 2.74 -8.87
C ILE A 158 7.12 1.96 -8.62
N GLY A 159 8.18 2.62 -8.16
CA GLY A 159 9.45 1.98 -7.81
C GLY A 159 9.36 0.99 -6.66
N ILE A 160 8.62 1.33 -5.61
CA ILE A 160 8.36 0.43 -4.49
C ILE A 160 7.57 -0.79 -4.95
N GLY A 161 6.52 -0.59 -5.75
CA GLY A 161 5.72 -1.65 -6.34
C GLY A 161 6.52 -2.57 -7.26
N TRP A 162 7.39 -2.02 -8.11
CA TRP A 162 8.30 -2.80 -8.95
C TRP A 162 9.21 -3.71 -8.12
N ARG A 163 9.79 -3.20 -7.04
CA ARG A 163 10.60 -4.00 -6.12
C ARG A 163 9.75 -5.09 -5.44
N GLY A 164 8.53 -4.77 -5.02
CA GLY A 164 7.56 -5.72 -4.47
C GLY A 164 7.27 -6.88 -5.43
N LEU A 165 6.99 -6.56 -6.69
CA LEU A 165 6.80 -7.55 -7.74
C LEU A 165 8.01 -8.47 -7.92
N ASN A 166 9.23 -7.91 -7.92
CA ASN A 166 10.47 -8.71 -8.00
C ASN A 166 10.64 -9.64 -6.78
N LYS A 167 10.25 -9.20 -5.57
CA LYS A 167 10.24 -10.06 -4.37
C LYS A 167 9.26 -11.23 -4.54
N GLU A 168 8.07 -11.00 -5.09
CA GLU A 168 7.10 -12.06 -5.37
C GLU A 168 7.62 -13.05 -6.44
N MET A 169 8.35 -12.57 -7.46
CA MET A 169 8.98 -13.47 -8.43
C MET A 169 9.99 -14.42 -7.77
N GLU A 170 10.81 -13.91 -6.85
CA GLU A 170 11.75 -14.75 -6.09
C GLU A 170 11.02 -15.70 -5.14
N ARG A 171 9.96 -15.22 -4.47
CA ARG A 171 9.12 -16.05 -3.58
C ARG A 171 8.49 -17.22 -4.32
N PHE A 172 8.03 -17.02 -5.55
CA PHE A 172 7.34 -18.03 -6.36
C PHE A 172 8.23 -18.70 -7.41
N LYS A 173 9.56 -18.61 -7.31
CA LYS A 173 10.47 -19.24 -8.28
C LYS A 173 10.26 -20.74 -8.50
N ASP A 174 9.75 -21.44 -7.47
CA ASP A 174 9.46 -22.88 -7.51
C ASP A 174 8.01 -23.18 -7.95
N ASN A 175 7.16 -22.16 -8.12
CA ASN A 175 5.78 -22.27 -8.61
C ASN A 175 5.38 -21.01 -9.40
N LEU A 176 5.98 -20.81 -10.58
CA LEU A 176 5.76 -19.59 -11.37
C LEU A 176 4.34 -19.46 -11.93
N GLU A 177 3.51 -20.51 -11.89
CA GLU A 177 2.13 -20.45 -12.42
C GLU A 177 1.27 -19.41 -11.69
N VAL A 178 1.52 -19.18 -10.39
CA VAL A 178 0.81 -18.16 -9.60
C VAL A 178 1.26 -16.72 -9.92
N THR A 179 2.26 -16.56 -10.80
CA THR A 179 2.74 -15.24 -11.26
C THR A 179 2.05 -14.76 -12.54
N LYS A 180 1.12 -15.54 -13.10
CA LYS A 180 0.25 -15.13 -14.21
C LYS A 180 -0.76 -14.08 -13.73
N LEU A 181 -1.23 -13.20 -14.62
CA LEU A 181 -2.33 -12.29 -14.28
C LEU A 181 -3.68 -13.02 -14.31
N LYS A 182 -3.87 -13.86 -15.33
CA LYS A 182 -4.99 -14.79 -15.44
C LYS A 182 -4.55 -16.11 -14.84
N THR A 183 -4.83 -16.30 -13.55
CA THR A 183 -4.50 -17.53 -12.81
C THR A 183 -5.62 -18.56 -12.96
N ASN A 184 -5.30 -19.85 -12.85
CA ASN A 184 -6.31 -20.88 -12.58
C ASN A 184 -6.39 -21.09 -11.06
N GLN A 185 -7.57 -20.90 -10.47
CA GLN A 185 -7.78 -21.05 -9.02
C GLN A 185 -8.75 -22.20 -8.68
N GLU A 186 -9.02 -23.11 -9.61
CA GLU A 186 -9.85 -24.27 -9.35
C GLU A 186 -9.24 -25.12 -8.22
N GLY A 187 -9.99 -25.27 -7.11
CA GLY A 187 -9.56 -26.04 -5.95
C GLY A 187 -8.46 -25.40 -5.10
N VAL A 188 -8.13 -24.13 -5.34
CA VAL A 188 -7.13 -23.36 -4.58
C VAL A 188 -7.85 -22.39 -3.64
N ASP A 189 -7.43 -22.32 -2.37
CA ASP A 189 -7.89 -21.27 -1.46
C ASP A 189 -7.30 -19.93 -1.93
N PRO A 190 -8.13 -18.90 -2.26
CA PRO A 190 -7.62 -17.60 -2.67
C PRO A 190 -6.64 -16.96 -1.67
N ASP A 191 -6.79 -17.25 -0.38
CA ASP A 191 -5.88 -16.74 0.66
C ASP A 191 -4.47 -17.35 0.55
N ASP A 192 -4.32 -18.54 -0.02
CA ASP A 192 -3.02 -19.23 -0.19
C ASP A 192 -2.20 -18.65 -1.34
N VAL A 193 -2.87 -18.08 -2.35
CA VAL A 193 -2.24 -17.49 -3.56
C VAL A 193 -2.24 -15.96 -3.55
N TYR A 194 -2.76 -15.34 -2.48
CA TYR A 194 -2.70 -13.91 -2.30
C TYR A 194 -1.25 -13.40 -2.39
N SER A 195 -1.03 -12.41 -3.25
CA SER A 195 0.28 -11.82 -3.54
C SER A 195 0.13 -10.42 -4.13
N GLU A 196 1.26 -9.72 -4.31
CA GLU A 196 1.32 -8.43 -5.00
C GLU A 196 1.27 -8.58 -6.54
N VAL A 197 1.29 -9.80 -7.08
CA VAL A 197 1.29 -10.05 -8.53
C VAL A 197 0.09 -9.39 -9.25
N PRO A 198 -1.18 -9.64 -8.89
CA PRO A 198 -2.32 -9.05 -9.60
C PRO A 198 -2.34 -7.50 -9.54
N TYR A 199 -1.79 -6.93 -8.48
CA TYR A 199 -1.65 -5.48 -8.28
C TYR A 199 -0.56 -4.91 -9.20
N GLU A 200 0.67 -5.40 -9.04
CA GLU A 200 1.86 -4.78 -9.62
C GLU A 200 2.11 -5.19 -11.07
N LYS A 201 1.92 -6.47 -11.40
CA LYS A 201 1.99 -6.91 -12.80
C LYS A 201 0.80 -6.39 -13.59
N GLY A 202 -0.38 -6.29 -12.95
CA GLY A 202 -1.58 -5.69 -13.54
C GLY A 202 -1.36 -4.21 -13.85
N PHE A 203 -0.81 -3.45 -12.89
CA PHE A 203 -0.36 -2.09 -13.11
C PHE A 203 0.64 -2.00 -14.27
N GLN A 204 1.69 -2.82 -14.28
CA GLN A 204 2.73 -2.78 -15.30
C GLN A 204 2.17 -3.05 -16.70
N PHE A 205 1.13 -3.90 -16.81
CA PHE A 205 0.45 -4.16 -18.07
C PHE A 205 -0.31 -2.92 -18.58
N LEU A 206 -1.13 -2.30 -17.72
CA LEU A 206 -1.87 -1.09 -18.07
C LEU A 206 -0.91 0.07 -18.39
N TRP A 207 0.16 0.21 -17.61
CA TRP A 207 1.18 1.23 -17.83
C TRP A 207 2.02 0.96 -19.09
N ARG A 208 2.21 -0.31 -19.49
CA ARG A 208 2.81 -0.67 -20.78
C ARG A 208 1.94 -0.25 -21.96
N ILE A 209 0.62 -0.44 -21.84
CA ILE A 209 -0.35 0.01 -22.85
C ILE A 209 -0.34 1.54 -22.92
N GLU A 210 -0.41 2.25 -21.80
CA GLU A 210 -0.31 3.71 -21.75
C GLU A 210 0.94 4.22 -22.47
N ARG A 211 2.11 3.64 -22.16
CA ARG A 211 3.38 4.01 -22.82
C ARG A 211 3.38 3.75 -24.32
N GLN A 212 2.61 2.76 -24.80
CA GLN A 212 2.49 2.47 -26.22
C GLN A 212 1.62 3.50 -26.96
N VAL A 213 0.45 3.82 -26.40
CA VAL A 213 -0.56 4.63 -27.11
C VAL A 213 -0.50 6.11 -26.74
N GLY A 214 0.24 6.44 -25.68
CA GLY A 214 0.28 7.76 -25.08
C GLY A 214 -0.86 7.98 -24.08
N ARG A 215 -0.54 8.67 -22.99
CA ARG A 215 -1.48 8.95 -21.89
C ARG A 215 -2.83 9.54 -22.33
N PRO A 216 -2.91 10.55 -23.24
CA PRO A 216 -4.20 11.08 -23.66
C PRO A 216 -5.12 10.04 -24.34
N ALA A 217 -4.54 9.15 -25.15
CA ALA A 217 -5.32 8.09 -25.80
C ALA A 217 -5.75 7.02 -24.79
N PHE A 218 -4.91 6.73 -23.81
CA PHE A 218 -5.24 5.79 -22.74
C PHE A 218 -6.31 6.35 -21.78
N ASP A 219 -6.28 7.63 -21.46
CA ASP A 219 -7.32 8.30 -20.65
C ASP A 219 -8.70 8.20 -21.33
N GLU A 220 -8.77 8.43 -22.64
CA GLU A 220 -10.00 8.26 -23.41
C GLU A 220 -10.44 6.78 -23.49
N PHE A 221 -9.49 5.85 -23.56
CA PHE A 221 -9.78 4.42 -23.46
C PHE A 221 -10.39 4.07 -22.10
N LEU A 222 -9.83 4.55 -20.99
CA LEU A 222 -10.32 4.29 -19.63
C LEU A 222 -11.73 4.85 -19.41
N LYS A 223 -12.02 6.06 -19.89
CA LYS A 223 -13.39 6.63 -19.83
C LYS A 223 -14.39 5.75 -20.57
N LYS A 224 -14.04 5.26 -21.76
CA LYS A 224 -14.90 4.35 -22.52
C LYS A 224 -15.06 3.01 -21.81
N TYR A 225 -13.97 2.44 -21.29
CA TYR A 225 -13.98 1.20 -20.51
C TYR A 225 -14.95 1.29 -19.33
N ILE A 226 -14.83 2.37 -18.53
CA ILE A 226 -15.72 2.61 -17.39
C ILE A 226 -17.16 2.79 -17.85
N ALA A 227 -17.41 3.64 -18.85
CA ALA A 227 -18.77 3.87 -19.35
C ALA A 227 -19.42 2.60 -19.92
N THR A 228 -18.65 1.73 -20.60
CA THR A 228 -19.16 0.50 -21.22
C THR A 228 -19.46 -0.58 -20.19
N PHE A 229 -18.59 -0.78 -19.19
CA PHE A 229 -18.70 -1.90 -18.24
C PHE A 229 -19.23 -1.51 -16.87
N LYS A 230 -19.64 -0.26 -16.68
CA LYS A 230 -20.32 0.19 -15.46
C LYS A 230 -21.47 -0.75 -15.07
N PHE A 231 -21.46 -1.21 -13.82
CA PHE A 231 -22.38 -2.18 -13.23
C PHE A 231 -22.37 -3.57 -13.88
N GLN A 232 -21.22 -3.98 -14.43
CA GLN A 232 -21.06 -5.31 -15.03
C GLN A 232 -19.87 -6.03 -14.41
N SER A 233 -19.90 -7.36 -14.55
CA SER A 233 -18.77 -8.22 -14.23
C SER A 233 -18.14 -8.76 -15.52
N ILE A 234 -16.83 -8.63 -15.66
CA ILE A 234 -16.10 -9.01 -16.89
C ILE A 234 -14.96 -9.98 -16.61
N ASP A 235 -14.57 -10.74 -17.63
CA ASP A 235 -13.37 -11.58 -17.63
C ASP A 235 -12.25 -10.95 -18.47
N THR A 236 -11.05 -11.51 -18.35
CA THR A 236 -9.85 -11.04 -19.07
C THR A 236 -10.10 -11.01 -20.59
N ASP A 237 -10.79 -12.01 -21.13
CA ASP A 237 -11.01 -12.10 -22.58
C ASP A 237 -11.94 -10.99 -23.07
N THR A 238 -12.99 -10.67 -22.30
CA THR A 238 -13.86 -9.50 -22.54
C THR A 238 -13.06 -8.20 -22.53
N PHE A 239 -12.15 -8.01 -21.56
CA PHE A 239 -11.27 -6.85 -21.53
C PHE A 239 -10.36 -6.77 -22.76
N LEU A 240 -9.72 -7.88 -23.15
CA LEU A 240 -8.82 -7.92 -24.30
C LEU A 240 -9.55 -7.64 -25.62
N ASP A 241 -10.77 -8.15 -25.79
CA ASP A 241 -11.61 -7.83 -26.95
C ASP A 241 -11.99 -6.35 -27.00
N PHE A 242 -12.36 -5.76 -25.86
CA PHE A 242 -12.62 -4.33 -25.76
C PHE A 242 -11.38 -3.48 -26.04
N LEU A 243 -10.21 -3.91 -25.55
CA LEU A 243 -8.92 -3.28 -25.78
C LEU A 243 -8.59 -3.22 -27.28
N LYS A 244 -8.66 -4.36 -27.98
CA LYS A 244 -8.42 -4.45 -29.44
C LYS A 244 -9.42 -3.60 -30.24
N ALA A 245 -10.69 -3.57 -29.82
CA ALA A 245 -11.72 -2.78 -30.51
C ALA A 245 -11.51 -1.27 -30.37
N ASN A 246 -10.99 -0.81 -29.22
CA ASN A 246 -10.85 0.62 -28.92
C ASN A 246 -9.43 1.16 -29.14
N LEU A 247 -8.42 0.30 -29.22
CA LEU A 247 -7.05 0.62 -29.60
C LEU A 247 -6.57 -0.33 -30.72
N PRO A 248 -7.08 -0.18 -31.96
CA PRO A 248 -6.82 -1.12 -33.03
C PRO A 248 -5.32 -1.29 -33.34
N GLY A 249 -4.86 -2.54 -33.39
CA GLY A 249 -3.47 -2.89 -33.69
C GLY A 249 -2.56 -2.98 -32.46
N ILE A 250 -3.08 -2.72 -31.26
CA ILE A 250 -2.31 -2.85 -30.00
C ILE A 250 -1.70 -4.25 -29.84
N GLU A 251 -2.37 -5.30 -30.32
CA GLU A 251 -1.92 -6.69 -30.29
C GLU A 251 -0.68 -6.96 -31.15
N LYS A 252 -0.29 -6.02 -32.03
CA LYS A 252 0.97 -6.09 -32.80
C LYS A 252 2.15 -5.45 -32.06
N GLU A 253 1.85 -4.61 -31.07
CA GLU A 253 2.81 -3.78 -30.36
C GLU A 253 3.06 -4.29 -28.92
N VAL A 254 2.06 -4.93 -28.33
CA VAL A 254 2.07 -5.50 -26.98
C VAL A 254 1.61 -6.95 -27.08
N ASP A 255 2.41 -7.88 -26.56
CA ASP A 255 2.06 -9.29 -26.50
C ASP A 255 1.03 -9.54 -25.38
N LEU A 256 -0.24 -9.39 -25.73
CA LEU A 256 -1.36 -9.48 -24.79
C LEU A 256 -1.42 -10.86 -24.10
N ILE A 257 -1.03 -11.93 -24.79
CA ILE A 257 -1.02 -13.29 -24.24
C ILE A 257 0.11 -13.43 -23.23
N LEU A 258 1.32 -12.97 -23.57
CA LEU A 258 2.46 -12.99 -22.63
C LEU A 258 2.16 -12.20 -21.35
N TRP A 259 1.53 -11.02 -21.46
CA TRP A 259 1.17 -10.21 -20.30
C TRP A 259 0.14 -10.89 -19.40
N THR A 260 -0.87 -11.53 -19.98
CA THR A 260 -2.00 -12.11 -19.23
C THR A 260 -1.76 -13.54 -18.74
N GLU A 261 -1.20 -14.39 -19.59
CA GLU A 261 -1.04 -15.83 -19.38
C GLU A 261 0.43 -16.26 -19.22
N GLY A 262 1.39 -15.37 -19.49
CA GLY A 262 2.82 -15.63 -19.27
C GLY A 262 3.22 -15.58 -17.80
N THR A 263 4.19 -16.42 -17.42
CA THR A 263 4.80 -16.41 -16.09
C THR A 263 5.92 -15.38 -15.98
N GLY A 264 6.28 -14.98 -14.76
CA GLY A 264 7.34 -14.00 -14.51
C GLY A 264 6.94 -12.58 -14.90
N ILE A 265 7.93 -11.70 -14.99
CA ILE A 265 7.76 -10.32 -15.48
C ILE A 265 8.07 -10.31 -16.99
N PRO A 266 7.14 -9.85 -17.85
CA PRO A 266 7.39 -9.73 -19.28
C PRO A 266 8.62 -8.87 -19.61
N PRO A 267 9.42 -9.20 -20.65
CA PRO A 267 10.64 -8.46 -20.98
C PRO A 267 10.45 -7.00 -21.38
N ASP A 268 9.23 -6.62 -21.80
CA ASP A 268 8.86 -5.25 -22.16
C ASP A 268 8.21 -4.47 -20.99
N ALA A 269 8.16 -5.07 -19.79
CA ALA A 269 7.89 -4.34 -18.55
C ALA A 269 9.01 -3.32 -18.29
N TYR A 270 8.71 -2.29 -17.51
CA TYR A 270 9.65 -1.19 -17.29
C TYR A 270 9.95 -1.00 -15.81
N GLU A 271 11.23 -1.14 -15.50
CA GLU A 271 11.77 -0.73 -14.22
C GLU A 271 11.72 0.81 -14.13
N PRO A 272 10.90 1.35 -13.23
CA PRO A 272 10.75 2.80 -13.07
C PRO A 272 12.01 3.42 -12.49
N VAL A 273 12.27 4.68 -12.83
CA VAL A 273 13.30 5.49 -12.20
C VAL A 273 12.66 6.47 -11.23
N SER A 274 13.05 6.43 -9.95
CA SER A 274 12.66 7.41 -8.94
C SER A 274 13.93 7.97 -8.27
N SER A 275 14.10 9.28 -8.36
CA SER A 275 15.24 9.99 -7.75
C SER A 275 15.28 9.80 -6.23
N ILE A 276 14.11 9.84 -5.58
CA ILE A 276 13.94 9.58 -4.15
C ILE A 276 14.37 8.15 -3.82
N TYR A 277 13.86 7.18 -4.58
CA TYR A 277 14.20 5.77 -4.38
C TYR A 277 15.70 5.54 -4.52
N SER A 278 16.31 6.00 -5.62
CA SER A 278 17.74 5.82 -5.89
C SER A 278 18.61 6.48 -4.82
N LYS A 279 18.24 7.68 -4.34
CA LYS A 279 18.96 8.36 -3.26
C LYS A 279 18.95 7.54 -1.97
N ILE A 280 17.78 7.04 -1.56
CA ILE A 280 17.62 6.27 -0.32
C ILE A 280 18.36 4.93 -0.40
N VAL A 281 18.25 4.22 -1.53
CA VAL A 281 18.98 2.96 -1.74
C VAL A 281 20.49 3.19 -1.77
N SER A 282 20.96 4.30 -2.33
CA SER A 282 22.37 4.69 -2.26
C SER A 282 22.82 4.88 -0.82
N MET A 283 22.08 5.63 -0.01
CA MET A 283 22.36 5.83 1.42
C MET A 283 22.35 4.50 2.21
N ALA A 284 21.41 3.59 1.92
CA ALA A 284 21.38 2.27 2.55
C ALA A 284 22.61 1.41 2.17
N ASN A 285 23.13 1.55 0.96
CA ASN A 285 24.35 0.86 0.54
C ASN A 285 25.62 1.43 1.21
N GLU A 286 25.66 2.73 1.50
CA GLU A 286 26.76 3.36 2.24
C GLU A 286 26.88 2.84 3.68
N PHE A 287 25.80 2.29 4.24
CA PHE A 287 25.83 1.61 5.53
C PHE A 287 26.84 0.44 5.56
N LYS A 288 27.03 -0.25 4.42
CA LYS A 288 28.06 -1.31 4.27
C LYS A 288 29.48 -0.79 4.48
N LEU A 289 29.69 0.49 4.25
CA LEU A 289 30.96 1.19 4.40
C LEU A 289 31.09 1.84 5.79
N GLY A 290 30.17 1.57 6.71
CA GLY A 290 30.15 2.12 8.06
C GLY A 290 29.58 3.53 8.15
N ARG A 291 28.98 4.07 7.08
CA ARG A 291 28.31 5.38 7.11
C ARG A 291 26.82 5.22 7.41
N MET A 292 26.43 5.63 8.60
CA MET A 292 25.02 5.84 8.96
C MET A 292 24.61 7.27 8.59
N PRO A 293 23.36 7.51 8.13
CA PRO A 293 22.87 8.86 7.86
C PRO A 293 22.96 9.75 9.10
N ARG A 294 23.11 11.05 8.87
CA ARG A 294 22.95 12.08 9.90
C ARG A 294 21.48 12.48 10.04
N GLU A 295 21.12 13.04 11.19
CA GLU A 295 19.75 13.49 11.47
C GLU A 295 19.26 14.56 10.47
N ASP A 296 20.14 15.46 10.01
CA ASP A 296 19.83 16.47 9.00
C ASP A 296 19.53 15.89 7.62
N GLU A 297 20.15 14.75 7.27
CA GLU A 297 19.99 14.12 5.95
C GLU A 297 18.65 13.40 5.80
N VAL A 298 18.00 13.08 6.93
CA VAL A 298 16.76 12.29 7.01
C VAL A 298 15.64 13.05 7.72
N ALA A 299 15.82 14.34 8.00
CA ALA A 299 14.84 15.16 8.72
C ALA A 299 13.47 15.20 8.02
N ASP A 300 13.47 15.18 6.68
CA ASP A 300 12.26 15.23 5.86
C ASP A 300 11.71 13.83 5.49
N TRP A 301 12.33 12.75 5.97
CA TRP A 301 11.86 11.40 5.68
C TRP A 301 10.56 11.11 6.41
N GLN A 302 9.59 10.60 5.67
CA GLN A 302 8.37 10.04 6.23
C GLN A 302 8.50 8.52 6.38
N GLY A 303 7.40 7.88 6.78
CA GLY A 303 7.35 6.45 7.01
C GLY A 303 7.87 5.60 5.84
N GLN A 304 7.50 5.97 4.62
CA GLN A 304 7.85 5.23 3.42
C GLN A 304 9.35 5.31 3.08
N GLU A 305 9.97 6.47 3.26
CA GLU A 305 11.42 6.66 3.07
C GLU A 305 12.23 5.88 4.11
N TRP A 306 11.78 5.88 5.37
CA TRP A 306 12.36 5.07 6.43
C TRP A 306 12.22 3.58 6.18
N GLU A 307 11.02 3.10 5.81
CA GLU A 307 10.78 1.71 5.44
C GLU A 307 11.70 1.30 4.29
N LEU A 308 11.78 2.11 3.24
CA LEU A 308 12.65 1.86 2.09
C LEU A 308 14.12 1.79 2.48
N TYR A 309 14.60 2.70 3.32
CA TYR A 309 15.98 2.67 3.81
C TYR A 309 16.28 1.39 4.58
N LEU A 310 15.43 1.04 5.55
CA LEU A 310 15.62 -0.12 6.43
C LEU A 310 15.58 -1.44 5.64
N GLU A 311 14.66 -1.58 4.70
CA GLU A 311 14.56 -2.79 3.87
C GLU A 311 15.73 -2.95 2.88
N ASN A 312 16.45 -1.88 2.57
CA ASN A 312 17.62 -1.91 1.69
C ASN A 312 18.96 -1.95 2.45
N LEU A 313 18.92 -1.97 3.78
CA LEU A 313 20.12 -2.22 4.56
C LEU A 313 20.68 -3.63 4.30
N PRO A 314 21.97 -3.86 4.57
CA PRO A 314 22.59 -5.17 4.35
C PRO A 314 21.87 -6.28 5.12
N LYS A 315 21.80 -7.49 4.55
CA LYS A 315 21.18 -8.64 5.26
C LYS A 315 21.94 -9.07 6.52
N SER A 316 23.23 -8.74 6.60
CA SER A 316 24.09 -9.04 7.75
C SER A 316 24.51 -7.73 8.40
N ILE A 317 23.86 -7.39 9.52
CA ILE A 317 24.15 -6.21 10.33
C ILE A 317 24.46 -6.70 11.74
N GLU A 318 25.48 -6.15 12.38
CA GLU A 318 25.84 -6.50 13.76
C GLU A 318 24.83 -5.92 14.76
N ALA A 319 24.58 -6.62 15.86
CA ALA A 319 23.64 -6.15 16.88
C ALA A 319 24.01 -4.76 17.44
N SER A 320 25.31 -4.44 17.55
CA SER A 320 25.77 -3.11 17.97
C SER A 320 25.34 -1.99 17.01
N GLN A 321 25.29 -2.26 15.71
CA GLN A 321 24.86 -1.29 14.71
C GLN A 321 23.34 -1.07 14.76
N ILE A 322 22.56 -2.11 15.09
CA ILE A 322 21.12 -1.98 15.35
C ILE A 322 20.86 -1.09 16.56
N LEU A 323 21.62 -1.31 17.65
CA LEU A 323 21.54 -0.47 18.85
C LEU A 323 21.90 0.99 18.58
N GLU A 324 22.95 1.23 17.79
CA GLU A 324 23.34 2.60 17.39
C GLU A 324 22.25 3.25 16.54
N LEU A 325 21.70 2.54 15.56
CA LEU A 325 20.64 3.03 14.69
C LEU A 325 19.39 3.42 15.50
N ASN A 326 19.01 2.57 16.46
CA ASN A 326 17.88 2.87 17.33
C ASN A 326 18.16 4.02 18.31
N SER A 327 19.38 4.11 18.85
CA SER A 327 19.78 5.20 19.73
C SER A 327 19.66 6.56 19.04
N ARG A 328 20.02 6.63 17.75
CA ARG A 328 19.95 7.86 16.95
C ARG A 328 18.53 8.21 16.52
N PHE A 329 17.77 7.24 16.01
CA PHE A 329 16.50 7.53 15.31
C PHE A 329 15.24 7.01 16.01
N ARG A 330 15.38 6.31 17.14
CA ARG A 330 14.28 5.79 17.97
C ARG A 330 13.27 4.93 17.19
N LEU A 331 13.76 4.16 16.22
CA LEU A 331 12.93 3.40 15.26
C LEU A 331 12.05 2.34 15.92
N SER A 332 12.52 1.70 17.00
CA SER A 332 11.73 0.73 17.76
C SER A 332 10.50 1.34 18.42
N GLU A 333 10.49 2.65 18.63
CA GLU A 333 9.42 3.40 19.29
C GLU A 333 8.51 4.13 18.31
N SER A 334 8.79 4.04 17.00
CA SER A 334 8.03 4.73 15.95
C SER A 334 6.53 4.45 16.05
N LYS A 335 5.69 5.46 15.83
CA LYS A 335 4.24 5.28 15.74
C LYS A 335 3.82 4.72 14.38
N ASP A 336 4.68 4.84 13.38
CA ASP A 336 4.50 4.21 12.09
C ASP A 336 4.92 2.73 12.17
N TYR A 337 3.96 1.84 11.97
CA TYR A 337 4.20 0.40 11.96
C TYR A 337 5.04 -0.06 10.77
N GLU A 338 5.04 0.64 9.64
CA GLU A 338 5.93 0.31 8.50
C GLU A 338 7.40 0.45 8.94
N VAL A 339 7.74 1.58 9.56
CA VAL A 339 9.08 1.85 10.09
C VAL A 339 9.43 0.92 11.23
N LYS A 340 8.54 0.79 12.22
CA LYS A 340 8.78 -0.05 13.40
C LYS A 340 9.00 -1.50 13.00
N VAL A 341 8.15 -2.05 12.14
CA VAL A 341 8.25 -3.46 11.74
C VAL A 341 9.49 -3.71 10.89
N ALA A 342 9.80 -2.84 9.93
CA ALA A 342 11.04 -2.94 9.16
C ALA A 342 12.28 -2.95 10.06
N PHE A 343 12.33 -2.08 11.07
CA PHE A 343 13.40 -2.06 12.06
C PHE A 343 13.45 -3.35 12.90
N LEU A 344 12.30 -3.82 13.40
CA LEU A 344 12.24 -5.03 14.24
C LEU A 344 12.62 -6.29 13.48
N LEU A 345 12.32 -6.38 12.18
CA LEU A 345 12.79 -7.47 11.32
C LEU A 345 14.32 -7.49 11.22
N LEU A 346 14.96 -6.31 11.07
CA LEU A 346 16.41 -6.21 11.11
C LEU A 346 16.97 -6.63 12.48
N ALA A 347 16.33 -6.19 13.58
CA ALA A 347 16.77 -6.59 14.92
C ALA A 347 16.71 -8.10 15.14
N ILE A 348 15.67 -8.78 14.63
CA ILE A 348 15.57 -10.25 14.66
C ILE A 348 16.67 -10.88 13.80
N ALA A 349 16.86 -10.42 12.57
CA ALA A 349 17.89 -10.94 11.66
C ALA A 349 19.32 -10.80 12.24
N SER A 350 19.59 -9.68 12.92
CA SER A 350 20.84 -9.37 13.61
C SER A 350 20.95 -9.99 15.02
N LYS A 351 19.94 -10.72 15.48
CA LYS A 351 19.88 -11.34 16.82
C LYS A 351 20.07 -10.34 17.97
N CYS A 352 19.61 -9.11 17.80
CA CYS A 352 19.65 -8.05 18.81
C CYS A 352 18.51 -8.23 19.82
N LYS A 353 18.80 -8.96 20.91
CA LYS A 353 17.79 -9.41 21.90
C LYS A 353 17.15 -8.26 22.68
N GLU A 354 17.82 -7.12 22.76
CA GLU A 354 17.35 -5.91 23.43
C GLU A 354 16.00 -5.43 22.88
N HIS A 355 15.71 -5.72 21.60
CA HIS A 355 14.46 -5.33 20.95
C HIS A 355 13.36 -6.40 20.99
N TYR A 356 13.61 -7.60 21.52
CA TYR A 356 12.61 -8.69 21.51
C TYR A 356 11.38 -8.38 22.37
N VAL A 357 11.53 -7.56 23.41
CA VAL A 357 10.39 -7.05 24.19
C VAL A 357 9.47 -6.19 23.30
N GLU A 358 10.06 -5.37 22.44
CA GLU A 358 9.31 -4.51 21.51
C GLU A 358 8.70 -5.32 20.36
N VAL A 359 9.35 -6.39 19.91
CA VAL A 359 8.75 -7.40 19.02
C VAL A 359 7.50 -8.00 19.64
N GLU A 360 7.58 -8.47 20.89
CA GLU A 360 6.45 -9.09 21.58
C GLU A 360 5.29 -8.10 21.78
N LYS A 361 5.57 -6.85 22.16
CA LYS A 361 4.55 -5.80 22.26
C LYS A 361 3.88 -5.53 20.91
N THR A 362 4.67 -5.43 19.85
CA THR A 362 4.18 -5.16 18.48
C THR A 362 3.25 -6.27 18.01
N LEU A 363 3.67 -7.53 18.15
CA LEU A 363 2.86 -8.71 17.79
C LEU A 363 1.53 -8.78 18.54
N LYS A 364 1.44 -8.21 19.75
CA LYS A 364 0.18 -8.14 20.52
C LYS A 364 -0.69 -6.95 20.11
N ALA A 365 -0.10 -5.85 19.70
CA ALA A 365 -0.79 -4.58 19.46
C ALA A 365 -1.49 -4.48 18.10
N VAL A 366 -1.07 -5.22 17.07
CA VAL A 366 -1.58 -5.08 15.70
C VAL A 366 -2.06 -6.39 15.08
N GLY A 367 -3.08 -6.35 14.24
CA GLY A 367 -3.74 -7.47 13.58
C GLY A 367 -3.41 -7.62 12.09
N ARG A 368 -2.87 -6.58 11.47
CA ARG A 368 -2.57 -6.53 10.04
C ARG A 368 -1.59 -7.63 9.64
N LYS A 369 -1.99 -8.51 8.69
CA LYS A 369 -1.18 -9.63 8.18
C LYS A 369 0.19 -9.12 7.66
N LYS A 370 0.22 -7.95 7.00
CA LYS A 370 1.45 -7.28 6.51
C LYS A 370 2.54 -7.17 7.57
N TYR A 371 2.20 -6.98 8.83
CA TYR A 371 3.18 -6.84 9.92
C TYR A 371 3.39 -8.14 10.69
N LEU A 372 2.30 -8.86 10.95
CA LEU A 372 2.35 -10.07 11.75
C LEU A 372 3.10 -11.19 11.04
N VAL A 373 2.76 -11.46 9.78
CA VAL A 373 3.32 -12.61 9.06
C VAL A 373 4.84 -12.49 8.96
N PRO A 374 5.44 -11.36 8.53
CA PRO A 374 6.89 -11.24 8.48
C PRO A 374 7.56 -11.37 9.85
N LEU A 375 7.00 -10.76 10.91
CA LEU A 375 7.58 -10.85 12.26
C LEU A 375 7.54 -12.28 12.80
N TYR A 376 6.42 -12.99 12.62
CA TYR A 376 6.33 -14.39 13.01
C TYR A 376 7.27 -15.27 12.18
N SER A 377 7.30 -15.10 10.86
CA SER A 377 8.22 -15.83 9.98
C SER A 377 9.67 -15.57 10.36
N ALA A 378 10.08 -14.32 10.58
CA ALA A 378 11.44 -13.99 10.99
C ALA A 378 11.83 -14.63 12.34
N LEU A 379 10.92 -14.70 13.31
CA LEU A 379 11.15 -15.41 14.57
C LEU A 379 11.29 -16.93 14.38
N VAL A 380 10.61 -17.51 13.40
CA VAL A 380 10.63 -18.97 13.14
C VAL A 380 11.81 -19.38 12.24
N GLU A 381 12.11 -18.58 11.21
CA GLU A 381 13.12 -18.82 10.17
C GLU A 381 14.51 -18.30 10.54
N GLY A 382 14.62 -17.22 11.32
CA GLY A 382 15.88 -16.63 11.78
C GLY A 382 16.74 -17.53 12.68
N GLY A 383 16.33 -18.79 12.89
CA GLY A 383 17.01 -19.76 13.72
C GLY A 383 17.30 -21.07 13.01
N THR A 384 18.51 -21.21 12.47
CA THR A 384 19.27 -22.44 12.74
C THR A 384 19.65 -22.46 14.23
N GLY A 385 18.69 -22.83 15.09
CA GLY A 385 18.94 -23.25 16.48
C GLY A 385 18.58 -22.27 17.60
N LYS A 386 17.36 -22.37 18.15
CA LYS A 386 17.04 -22.78 19.54
C LYS A 386 15.52 -22.67 19.79
N GLU A 387 15.05 -23.38 20.81
CA GLU A 387 13.63 -23.49 21.20
C GLU A 387 13.03 -22.14 21.65
N GLU A 388 13.84 -21.13 21.98
CA GLU A 388 13.40 -19.86 22.61
C GLU A 388 12.61 -18.91 21.69
N GLU A 389 13.07 -18.65 20.46
CA GLU A 389 12.32 -17.81 19.51
C GLU A 389 11.02 -18.49 19.07
N LYS A 390 11.06 -19.81 18.86
CA LYS A 390 9.87 -20.62 18.60
C LYS A 390 8.92 -20.65 19.79
N ILE A 391 9.44 -20.72 21.02
CA ILE A 391 8.64 -20.57 22.25
C ILE A 391 8.01 -19.19 22.32
N LEU A 392 8.74 -18.11 21.99
CA LEU A 392 8.18 -16.77 22.00
C LEU A 392 7.04 -16.65 20.98
N ALA A 393 7.27 -17.06 19.73
CA ALA A 393 6.24 -17.07 18.70
C ALA A 393 5.00 -17.89 19.13
N LYS A 394 5.21 -19.13 19.60
CA LYS A 394 4.13 -19.99 20.12
C LYS A 394 3.40 -19.38 21.30
N ARG A 395 4.12 -18.79 22.27
CA ARG A 395 3.54 -18.16 23.48
C ARG A 395 2.67 -16.97 23.12
N VAL A 396 3.14 -16.11 22.21
CA VAL A 396 2.37 -14.95 21.76
C VAL A 396 1.14 -15.39 20.97
N LEU A 397 1.29 -16.38 20.07
CA LEU A 397 0.17 -16.93 19.31
C LEU A 397 -0.88 -17.57 20.24
N GLN A 398 -0.46 -18.42 21.18
CA GLN A 398 -1.37 -19.06 22.16
C GLN A 398 -2.15 -18.02 22.97
N ARG A 399 -1.47 -17.00 23.50
CA ARG A 399 -2.13 -15.93 24.27
C ARG A 399 -3.12 -15.12 23.43
N ARG A 400 -2.89 -14.98 22.11
CA ARG A 400 -3.86 -14.36 21.21
C ARG A 400 -5.07 -15.25 20.95
N VAL A 401 -4.87 -16.55 20.73
CA VAL A 401 -5.96 -17.51 20.52
C VAL A 401 -6.84 -17.61 21.78
N THR A 402 -6.27 -17.64 22.99
CA THR A 402 -7.04 -17.68 24.25
C THR A 402 -7.87 -16.41 24.51
N LEU A 403 -7.60 -15.29 23.82
CA LEU A 403 -8.41 -14.08 23.89
C LEU A 403 -9.54 -14.03 22.85
N ILE A 404 -9.59 -14.99 21.91
CA ILE A 404 -10.54 -15.03 20.79
C ILE A 404 -11.58 -16.15 20.96
N THR A 405 -11.28 -17.20 21.74
CA THR A 405 -12.26 -18.22 22.14
C THR A 405 -12.84 -17.91 23.53
N PRO A 406 -14.19 -17.96 23.71
CA PRO A 406 -14.82 -17.78 25.01
C PRO A 406 -14.43 -18.84 26.04
#